data_AF-I4C3Y6-F1
#
_entry.id   AF-I4C3Y6-F1
#
_cell.length_a   1.000
_cell.length_b   1.000
_cell.length_c   1.000
_cell.angle_alpha   90.00
_cell.angle_beta   90.00
_cell.angle_gamma   90.00
#
_symmetry.space_group_name_H-M   'P 1'
#
loop_
_entity.id
_entity.type
_entity.pdbx_description
1 polymer ?
#
loop_
_entity_poly.entity_id
_entity_poly.type
_entity_poly.pdbx_seq_one_letter_code
_entity_poly.pdbx_strand_id
1 'polypeptide(L)' 'MEQFWHDLKPLAMLSTVIYSIIGLLVFVAALWIMDKVTPFSIQKEIEQDQNTALAIIMGSVFISLAIIIQAAIR' A
#
# COMPACT_ATOMS: atom_id res chain seq x y z
N MET A 1 28.75 -19.62 4.27
CA MET A 1 28.18 -18.43 4.94
C MET A 1 28.90 -17.16 4.53
N GLU A 2 30.24 -17.11 4.48
CA GLU A 2 31.01 -15.95 3.96
C GLU A 2 30.60 -15.51 2.54
N GLN A 3 30.41 -16.47 1.62
CA GLN A 3 29.95 -16.19 0.24
C GLN A 3 28.59 -15.47 0.17
N PHE A 4 27.66 -15.84 1.07
CA PHE A 4 26.31 -15.27 1.13
C PHE A 4 26.36 -13.77 1.46
N TRP A 5 27.19 -13.37 2.42
CA TRP A 5 27.38 -11.96 2.78
C TRP A 5 28.09 -11.14 1.70
N HIS A 6 28.92 -11.77 0.86
CA HIS A 6 29.57 -11.12 -0.28
C HIS A 6 28.62 -10.88 -1.47
N ASP A 7 27.61 -11.73 -1.65
CA ASP A 7 26.58 -11.58 -2.69
C ASP A 7 25.47 -10.60 -2.29
N LEU A 8 25.30 -10.35 -0.99
CA LEU A 8 24.50 -9.25 -0.46
C LEU A 8 25.14 -7.91 -0.84
N LYS A 9 24.76 -7.36 -2.00
CA LYS A 9 25.06 -5.95 -2.34
C LYS A 9 24.36 -5.07 -1.29
N PRO A 10 25.06 -4.48 -0.31
CA PRO A 10 24.41 -3.80 0.83
C PRO A 10 23.56 -2.61 0.36
N LEU A 11 23.99 -2.00 -0.75
CA LEU A 11 23.26 -0.96 -1.47
C LEU A 11 21.92 -1.43 -2.03
N ALA A 12 21.83 -2.68 -2.50
CA ALA A 12 20.59 -3.25 -3.01
C ALA A 12 19.58 -3.45 -1.88
N MET A 13 20.00 -4.01 -0.74
CA MET A 13 19.11 -4.15 0.42
C MET A 13 18.62 -2.81 0.95
N LEU A 14 19.51 -1.82 1.03
CA LEU A 14 19.12 -0.46 1.41
C LEU A 14 18.08 0.11 0.44
N SER A 15 18.28 -0.07 -0.87
CA SER A 15 17.31 0.38 -1.87
C SER A 15 15.96 -0.32 -1.73
N THR A 16 15.93 -1.63 -1.48
CA THR A 16 14.70 -2.39 -1.25
C THR A 16 13.92 -1.86 -0.05
N VAL A 17 14.60 -1.59 1.07
CA VAL A 17 13.96 -1.04 2.28
C VAL A 17 13.40 0.35 1.99
N ILE A 18 14.17 1.23 1.34
CA ILE A 18 13.73 2.58 1.00
C ILE A 18 12.50 2.55 0.10
N TYR A 19 12.54 1.80 -1.01
CA TYR A 19 11.40 1.71 -1.93
C TYR A 19 10.18 1.03 -1.31
N SER A 20 10.36 0.06 -0.41
CA SER A 20 9.26 -0.53 0.34
C SER A 20 8.58 0.48 1.25
N ILE A 21 9.35 1.30 1.96
CA ILE A 21 8.81 2.39 2.80
C ILE A 21 8.08 3.41 1.94
N ILE A 22 8.65 3.82 0.80
CA ILE A 22 7.99 4.75 -0.12
C ILE A 22 6.66 4.18 -0.61
N GLY A 23 6.64 2.92 -1.05
CA GLY A 23 5.41 2.25 -1.47
C GLY A 23 4.35 2.23 -0.37
N LEU A 24 4.74 1.91 0.86
CA LEU A 24 3.85 1.94 2.02
C LEU A 24 3.30 3.35 2.29
N LEU A 25 4.15 4.39 2.24
CA LEU A 25 3.72 5.77 2.43
C LEU A 25 2.72 6.21 1.35
N VAL A 26 2.97 5.85 0.09
CA VAL A 26 2.04 6.11 -1.02
C VAL A 26 0.72 5.40 -0.80
N PHE A 27 0.75 4.13 -0.35
CA PHE A 27 -0.45 3.37 -0.03
C PHE A 27 -1.29 4.05 1.05
N VAL A 28 -0.68 4.39 2.20
CA VAL A 28 -1.37 5.09 3.31
C VAL A 28 -1.91 6.45 2.86
N ALA A 29 -1.12 7.21 2.09
CA ALA A 29 -1.56 8.51 1.57
C ALA A 29 -2.77 8.37 0.64
N ALA A 30 -2.81 7.36 -0.23
CA ALA A 30 -3.96 7.11 -1.09
C ALA A 30 -5.23 6.80 -0.29
N LEU A 31 -5.12 5.99 0.77
CA LEU A 31 -6.26 5.69 1.65
C LEU A 31 -6.78 6.93 2.37
N TRP A 32 -5.85 7.74 2.89
CA TRP A 32 -6.17 8.98 3.56
C TRP A 32 -6.81 10.00 2.62
N ILE A 33 -6.31 10.12 1.38
CA ILE A 33 -6.91 10.95 0.34
C ILE A 33 -8.33 10.48 0.01
N MET A 34 -8.56 9.18 -0.13
CA MET A 34 -9.90 8.67 -0.42
C MET A 34 -10.91 9.07 0.67
N ASP A 35 -10.59 8.81 1.94
CA ASP A 35 -11.48 9.18 3.06
C ASP A 35 -11.75 10.69 3.11
N LYS A 36 -10.77 11.51 2.70
CA LYS A 36 -10.90 12.96 2.64
C LYS A 36 -11.71 13.47 1.44
N VAL A 37 -11.62 12.79 0.30
CA VAL A 37 -12.28 13.18 -0.95
C VAL A 37 -13.72 12.67 -1.00
N THR A 38 -14.02 11.53 -0.39
CA THR A 38 -15.39 11.03 -0.30
C THR A 38 -16.24 11.94 0.59
N PRO A 39 -17.47 12.30 0.18
CA PRO A 39 -18.33 13.20 0.95
C PRO A 39 -18.95 12.55 2.20
N PHE A 40 -18.58 11.31 2.50
CA PHE A 40 -19.05 10.51 3.63
C PHE A 40 -17.86 9.80 4.29
N SER A 41 -18.04 9.38 5.54
CA SER A 41 -17.04 8.59 6.26
C SER A 41 -17.07 7.15 5.78
N ILE A 42 -15.97 6.69 5.19
CA ILE A 42 -15.85 5.31 4.71
C ILE A 42 -15.93 4.33 5.89
N GLN A 43 -15.27 4.68 7.01
CA GLN A 43 -15.30 3.85 8.22
C GLN A 43 -16.73 3.68 8.75
N LYS A 44 -17.48 4.77 8.87
CA LYS A 44 -18.86 4.73 9.38
C LYS A 44 -19.75 3.83 8.50
N GLU A 45 -19.63 4.01 7.19
CA GLU A 45 -20.43 3.31 6.19
C GLU A 45 -20.12 1.79 6.20
N ILE A 46 -18.87 1.39 6.45
CA ILE A 46 -18.47 -0.02 6.57
C ILE A 46 -18.85 -0.61 7.94
N GLU A 47 -18.52 0.08 9.04
CA GLU A 47 -18.65 -0.46 10.40
C GLU A 47 -20.08 -0.35 10.96
N GLN A 48 -20.73 0.80 10.80
CA GLN A 48 -22.04 1.08 11.40
C GLN A 48 -23.17 0.71 10.43
N ASP A 49 -23.08 1.19 9.20
CA ASP A 49 -24.12 0.98 8.18
C ASP A 49 -23.96 -0.37 7.47
N GLN A 50 -22.91 -1.13 7.79
CA GLN A 50 -22.64 -2.49 7.30
C GLN A 50 -22.65 -2.59 5.77
N ASN A 51 -22.20 -1.52 5.09
CA ASN A 51 -22.17 -1.44 3.64
C ASN A 51 -21.08 -2.36 3.06
N THR A 52 -21.46 -3.61 2.82
CA THR A 52 -20.57 -4.63 2.27
C THR A 52 -20.09 -4.28 0.86
N ALA A 53 -20.91 -3.58 0.07
CA ALA A 53 -20.52 -3.15 -1.28
C ALA A 53 -19.34 -2.17 -1.21
N LEU A 54 -19.39 -1.21 -0.30
CA LEU A 54 -18.28 -0.28 -0.08
C LEU A 54 -17.02 -1.01 0.43
N ALA A 55 -17.16 -1.99 1.32
CA ALA A 55 -16.04 -2.80 1.78
C ALA A 55 -15.35 -3.57 0.62
N ILE A 56 -16.12 -4.14 -0.31
CA ILE A 56 -15.59 -4.81 -1.50
C ILE A 56 -14.86 -3.83 -2.42
N ILE A 57 -15.42 -2.63 -2.62
CA ILE A 57 -14.79 -1.57 -3.42
C ILE A 57 -13.45 -1.17 -2.78
N MET A 58 -13.43 -0.94 -1.47
CA MET A 58 -12.21 -0.61 -0.73
C MET A 58 -11.15 -1.71 -0.86
N GLY A 59 -11.54 -2.98 -0.71
CA GLY A 59 -10.64 -4.10 -0.93
C GLY A 59 -10.08 -4.14 -2.36
N SER A 60 -10.91 -3.85 -3.35
CA SER A 60 -10.49 -3.78 -4.77
C SER A 60 -9.50 -2.64 -5.03
N VAL A 61 -9.70 -1.48 -4.39
CA VAL A 61 -8.76 -0.36 -4.43
C VAL A 61 -7.42 -0.76 -3.81
N PHE A 62 -7.41 -1.47 -2.68
CA PHE A 62 -6.16 -1.89 -2.03
C PHE A 62 -5.35 -2.82 -2.94
N ILE A 63 -6.01 -3.80 -3.57
CA ILE A 63 -5.38 -4.71 -4.53
C ILE A 63 -4.82 -3.92 -5.72
N SER A 64 -5.59 -3.00 -6.28
CA SER A 64 -5.18 -2.19 -7.41
C SER A 64 -3.96 -1.32 -7.09
N LEU A 65 -3.95 -0.67 -5.92
CA LEU A 65 -2.82 0.13 -5.44
C LEU A 65 -1.56 -0.72 -5.25
N ALA A 66 -1.69 -1.91 -4.65
CA ALA A 66 -0.56 -2.82 -4.46
C ALA A 66 0.08 -3.20 -5.80
N ILE A 67 -0.73 -3.50 -6.82
CA ILE A 67 -0.24 -3.83 -8.17
C ILE A 67 0.44 -2.62 -8.82
N ILE A 68 -0.13 -1.42 -8.72
CA ILE A 68 0.47 -0.20 -9.28
C ILE A 68 1.82 0.12 -8.62
N ILE A 69 1.90 0.02 -7.30
CA ILE A 69 3.15 0.24 -6.54
C ILE A 69 4.20 -0.80 -6.94
N GLN A 70 3.82 -2.07 -7.05
CA GLN A 70 4.71 -3.14 -7.51
C GLN A 70 5.19 -2.91 -8.94
N ALA A 71 4.35 -2.42 -9.84
CA ALA A 71 4.75 -2.09 -11.22
C ALA A 71 5.66 -0.86 -11.30
N ALA A 72 5.55 0.07 -10.35
CA ALA A 72 6.38 1.28 -10.29
C ALA A 72 7.79 1.03 -9.74
N ILE A 73 7.94 0.07 -8.82
CA ILE A 73 9.23 -0.31 -8.23
C ILE A 73 9.89 -1.33 -9.17
N ARG A 74 11.06 -0.97 -9.74
CA ARG A 74 11.89 -1.86 -10.59
C ARG A 74 12.89 -2.67 -9.79
#